data_AF-A0AAU2ET86-F1
#
_entry.id   AF-A0AAU2ET86-F1
#
_cell.length_a   1.000
_cell.length_b   1.000
_cell.length_c   1.000
_cell.angle_alpha   90.00
_cell.angle_beta   90.00
_cell.angle_gamma   90.00
#
_symmetry.space_group_name_H-M   'P 1'
#
loop_
_entity.id
_entity.type
_entity.pdbx_description
1 polymer ?
#
loop_
_entity_poly.entity_id
_entity_poly.type
_entity_poly.pdbx_seq_one_letter_code
_entity_poly.pdbx_strand_id
1 'polypeptide(L)'
;MAAAGERPDTVLACGEVRTTLLANSRSLAVGEARELLRLGAADGVRHSTRPNLYVVSPDVLTGVDCLLPTATGTRVRAVGTVGARAALTEGRVLQSSARFCVSAAGDDQRRSWGRYLAEPGVLRPVGRLPEPSSVAEGFLEDREQSGRPALGAVAERLLAQVLRHPLLDHRPPVKSRRTHLRWAALRATGATRPSIERFTLAEDGLRTVKLWLPEGTDWAAAETFCADLALHDWLLTTLARLVERGGFGSTDGHEAVRALRPAVGLLHLWMPMARTENSTTALWETLEREPGFTRQWQTLAQRIRDQLALRAILGGPGS
;
A
#
# COMPACT_ATOMS: atom_id res chain seq x y z
N MET A 1 16.98 -12.73 6.91
CA MET A 1 17.81 -11.70 7.57
C MET A 1 18.78 -11.20 6.52
N ALA A 2 18.90 -9.93 6.16
CA ALA A 2 18.70 -8.71 6.93
C ALA A 2 17.25 -8.25 7.10
N ALA A 3 16.82 -8.06 8.34
CA ALA A 3 15.92 -6.94 8.62
C ALA A 3 16.72 -5.69 8.23
N ALA A 4 16.09 -4.71 7.58
CA ALA A 4 16.69 -3.39 7.45
C ALA A 4 16.77 -2.81 8.87
N GLY A 5 17.81 -3.20 9.61
CA GLY A 5 18.03 -2.78 10.98
C GLY A 5 18.00 -1.26 11.00
N GLU A 6 17.30 -0.73 12.00
CA GLU A 6 17.18 0.68 12.27
C GLU A 6 18.52 1.38 12.03
N ARG A 7 18.52 2.33 11.08
CA ARG A 7 19.69 3.19 10.88
C ARG A 7 19.50 4.41 11.75
N PRO A 8 20.34 4.58 12.79
CA PRO A 8 20.10 5.53 13.88
C PRO A 8 20.08 7.00 13.44
N ASP A 9 20.48 7.30 12.20
CA ASP A 9 20.51 8.66 11.64
C ASP A 9 19.28 9.04 10.80
N THR A 10 18.32 8.12 10.61
CA THR A 10 17.12 8.36 9.79
C THR A 10 15.99 9.02 10.58
N VAL A 11 15.41 10.08 10.02
CA VAL A 11 14.43 10.96 10.71
C VAL A 11 13.06 10.98 10.06
N LEU A 12 12.97 10.46 8.83
CA LEU A 12 11.76 10.44 8.01
C LEU A 12 11.76 9.17 7.16
N ALA A 13 10.60 8.53 7.05
CA ALA A 13 10.32 7.52 6.03
C ALA A 13 9.15 7.97 5.16
N CYS A 14 9.29 7.81 3.84
CA CYS A 14 8.23 8.09 2.89
C CYS A 14 7.97 6.85 2.03
N GLY A 15 6.72 6.63 1.65
CA GLY A 15 6.37 5.55 0.75
C GLY A 15 5.09 5.80 -0.05
N GLU A 16 4.91 4.98 -1.07
CA GLU A 16 3.67 4.89 -1.83
C GLU A 16 3.29 3.41 -1.97
N VAL A 17 2.01 3.09 -1.79
CA VAL A 17 1.43 1.76 -2.00
C VAL A 17 0.33 1.87 -3.05
N ARG A 18 0.47 1.14 -4.15
CA ARG A 18 -0.54 1.01 -5.20
C ARG A 18 -1.28 -0.31 -5.03
N THR A 19 -2.59 -0.27 -4.82
CA THR A 19 -3.42 -1.47 -4.61
C THR A 19 -4.37 -1.66 -5.79
N THR A 20 -4.45 -2.90 -6.29
CA THR A 20 -5.38 -3.27 -7.36
C THR A 20 -5.77 -4.75 -7.29
N LEU A 21 -6.89 -5.10 -7.91
CA LEU A 21 -7.19 -6.50 -8.18
C LEU A 21 -6.24 -7.02 -9.25
N LEU A 22 -5.67 -8.19 -9.03
CA LEU A 22 -4.85 -8.88 -10.01
C LEU A 22 -5.68 -9.11 -11.29
N ALA A 23 -5.06 -8.88 -12.44
CA ALA A 23 -5.69 -9.10 -13.74
C ALA A 23 -5.74 -10.61 -14.07
N ASN A 24 -6.41 -11.39 -13.22
CA ASN A 24 -6.58 -12.83 -13.36
C ASN A 24 -7.99 -13.24 -12.95
N SER A 25 -8.62 -14.16 -13.68
CA SER A 25 -9.99 -14.61 -13.41
C SER A 25 -10.14 -15.35 -12.08
N ARG A 26 -9.09 -16.11 -11.70
CA ARG A 26 -9.03 -16.88 -10.45
C ARG A 26 -7.95 -16.36 -9.51
N SER A 27 -8.07 -16.75 -8.25
CA SER A 27 -6.95 -16.63 -7.31
C SER A 27 -5.78 -17.50 -7.80
N LEU A 28 -4.58 -16.96 -7.74
CA LEU A 28 -3.35 -17.71 -7.96
C LEU A 28 -3.02 -18.58 -6.76
N ALA A 29 -2.66 -19.84 -7.02
CA ALA A 29 -2.09 -20.70 -5.99
C ALA A 29 -0.72 -20.18 -5.55
N VAL A 30 -0.24 -20.63 -4.38
CA VAL A 30 1.05 -20.18 -3.81
C VAL A 30 2.23 -20.34 -4.78
N GLY A 31 2.26 -21.42 -5.57
CA GLY A 31 3.31 -21.66 -6.57
C GLY A 31 3.31 -20.60 -7.68
N GLU A 32 2.15 -20.36 -8.27
CA GLU A 32 1.95 -19.37 -9.34
C GLU A 32 2.22 -17.95 -8.84
N ALA A 33 1.78 -17.63 -7.61
CA ALA A 33 2.05 -16.35 -6.97
C ALA A 33 3.55 -16.13 -6.72
N ARG A 34 4.29 -17.18 -6.31
CA ARG A 34 5.75 -17.11 -6.12
C ARG A 34 6.49 -16.95 -7.44
N GLU A 35 6.02 -17.62 -8.49
CA GLU A 35 6.59 -17.47 -9.83
C GLU A 35 6.36 -16.06 -10.36
N LEU A 36 5.14 -15.55 -10.26
CA LEU A 36 4.76 -14.19 -10.66
C LEU A 36 5.61 -13.11 -9.94
N LEU A 37 5.90 -13.31 -8.66
CA LEU A 37 6.63 -12.34 -7.83
C LEU A 37 8.14 -12.60 -7.76
N ARG A 38 8.70 -13.47 -8.61
CA ARG A 38 10.15 -13.67 -8.74
C ARG A 38 10.78 -12.50 -9.52
N LEU A 39 10.87 -11.36 -8.85
CA LEU A 39 11.36 -10.09 -9.41
C LEU A 39 12.86 -9.96 -9.13
N GLY A 40 13.70 -10.45 -10.06
CA GLY A 40 15.16 -10.39 -9.96
C GLY A 40 15.83 -11.73 -9.66
N ALA A 41 17.17 -11.72 -9.57
CA ALA A 41 18.00 -12.92 -9.58
C ALA A 41 18.54 -13.38 -8.20
N ALA A 42 18.54 -12.51 -7.18
CA ALA A 42 19.36 -12.73 -5.99
C ALA A 42 18.59 -13.27 -4.78
N ASP A 43 17.35 -12.83 -4.56
CA ASP A 43 16.60 -13.13 -3.33
C ASP A 43 15.31 -13.92 -3.59
N GLY A 44 14.97 -14.79 -2.63
CA GLY A 44 13.79 -15.63 -2.71
C GLY A 44 12.49 -14.89 -2.38
N VAL A 45 11.42 -15.22 -3.10
CA VAL A 45 10.06 -14.79 -2.77
C VAL A 45 9.63 -15.41 -1.45
N ARG A 46 9.19 -14.56 -0.51
CA ARG A 46 8.69 -14.97 0.81
C ARG A 46 7.19 -15.15 0.75
N HIS A 47 6.66 -16.05 1.58
CA HIS A 47 5.21 -16.20 1.74
C HIS A 47 4.84 -16.60 3.17
N SER A 48 3.62 -16.25 3.56
CA SER A 48 2.92 -16.76 4.73
C SER A 48 1.58 -17.32 4.29
N THR A 49 1.07 -18.35 4.98
CA THR A 49 -0.28 -18.90 4.77
C THR A 49 -1.24 -18.54 5.90
N ARG A 50 -0.75 -17.87 6.95
CA ARG A 50 -1.54 -17.46 8.12
C ARG A 50 -1.36 -15.97 8.40
N PRO A 51 -2.43 -15.25 8.77
CA PRO A 51 -3.82 -15.71 8.82
C PRO A 51 -4.45 -15.94 7.43
N ASN A 52 -3.87 -15.35 6.39
CA ASN A 52 -4.23 -15.54 4.99
C ASN A 52 -2.96 -15.72 4.13
N LEU A 53 -3.12 -16.27 2.92
CA LEU A 53 -2.01 -16.38 1.96
C LEU A 53 -1.50 -14.98 1.61
N TYR A 54 -0.23 -14.75 1.85
CA TYR A 54 0.46 -13.51 1.54
C TYR A 54 1.81 -13.85 0.93
N VAL A 55 2.07 -13.37 -0.29
CA VAL A 55 3.32 -13.61 -1.02
C VAL A 55 3.96 -12.26 -1.30
N VAL A 56 5.27 -12.13 -1.06
CA VAL A 56 6.00 -10.86 -1.22
C VAL A 56 7.32 -11.08 -1.95
N SER A 57 7.56 -10.25 -2.97
CA SER A 57 8.81 -10.24 -3.72
C SER A 57 9.97 -9.78 -2.83
N PRO A 58 11.23 -10.07 -3.21
CA PRO A 58 12.35 -9.32 -2.69
C PRO A 58 12.28 -7.84 -3.09
N ASP A 59 13.15 -7.03 -2.48
CA ASP A 59 13.27 -5.62 -2.81
C ASP A 59 14.05 -5.42 -4.12
N VAL A 60 13.47 -4.62 -5.00
CA VAL A 60 14.13 -4.08 -6.18
C VAL A 60 14.60 -2.67 -5.84
N LEU A 61 15.90 -2.45 -5.91
CA LEU A 61 16.50 -1.14 -5.61
C LEU A 61 16.58 -0.29 -6.88
N THR A 62 16.19 0.97 -6.77
CA THR A 62 16.37 2.00 -7.81
C THR A 62 17.26 3.10 -7.25
N GLY A 63 18.42 3.34 -7.86
CA GLY A 63 19.25 4.50 -7.53
C GLY A 63 18.59 5.80 -7.94
N VAL A 64 18.62 6.81 -7.07
CA VAL A 64 18.05 8.13 -7.33
C VAL A 64 19.01 9.25 -6.93
N ASP A 65 18.95 10.34 -7.67
CA ASP A 65 19.63 11.62 -7.41
C ASP A 65 18.62 12.71 -7.76
N CYS A 66 18.01 13.32 -6.75
CA CYS A 66 16.80 14.10 -6.91
C CYS A 66 16.70 15.24 -5.90
N LEU A 67 15.75 16.15 -6.11
CA LEU A 67 15.38 17.15 -5.11
C LEU A 67 14.26 16.58 -4.22
N LEU A 68 14.45 16.63 -2.90
CA LEU A 68 13.38 16.30 -1.97
C LEU A 68 12.25 17.33 -2.08
N PRO A 69 10.98 16.89 -2.08
CA PRO A 69 9.85 17.80 -2.01
C PRO A 69 9.81 18.43 -0.61
N THR A 70 9.65 19.74 -0.52
CA THR A 70 9.49 20.45 0.77
C THR A 70 8.31 21.40 0.68
N ALA A 71 7.48 21.48 1.71
CA ALA A 71 6.38 22.44 1.79
C ALA A 71 6.86 23.90 1.79
N THR A 72 8.05 24.15 2.35
CA THR A 72 8.70 25.48 2.39
C THR A 72 9.29 25.92 1.04
N GLY A 73 9.31 25.05 0.03
CA GLY A 73 9.97 25.31 -1.27
C GLY A 73 11.51 25.21 -1.26
N THR A 74 12.13 24.87 -0.13
CA THR A 74 13.56 24.65 0.00
C THR A 74 14.05 23.48 -0.86
N ARG A 75 15.02 23.71 -1.74
CA ARG A 75 15.57 22.66 -2.61
C ARG A 75 16.69 21.91 -1.91
N VAL A 76 16.38 20.72 -1.38
CA VAL A 76 17.38 19.82 -0.80
C VAL A 76 17.67 18.70 -1.78
N ARG A 77 18.89 18.64 -2.31
CA ARG A 77 19.32 17.49 -3.14
C ARG A 77 19.57 16.29 -2.24
N ALA A 78 19.09 15.12 -2.64
CA ALA A 78 19.35 13.86 -1.97
C ALA A 78 19.71 12.76 -2.97
N VAL A 79 20.65 11.90 -2.55
CA VAL A 79 21.17 10.81 -3.37
C VAL A 79 21.09 9.52 -2.56
N GLY A 80 20.68 8.43 -3.21
CA GLY A 80 20.46 7.18 -2.50
C GLY A 80 19.77 6.13 -3.33
N THR A 81 19.10 5.21 -2.63
CA THR A 81 18.28 4.18 -3.27
C THR A 81 16.86 4.18 -2.71
N VAL A 82 15.91 3.96 -3.62
CA VAL A 82 14.51 3.64 -3.30
C VAL A 82 14.36 2.13 -3.37
N GLY A 83 13.79 1.53 -2.35
CA GLY A 83 13.38 0.13 -2.39
C GLY A 83 11.95 0.01 -2.91
N ALA A 84 11.67 -0.98 -3.75
CA ALA A 84 10.32 -1.31 -4.17
C ALA A 84 10.06 -2.81 -4.13
N ARG A 85 8.83 -3.22 -3.81
CA ARG A 85 8.42 -4.62 -3.75
C ARG A 85 6.97 -4.78 -4.16
N ALA A 86 6.63 -5.98 -4.61
CA ALA A 86 5.26 -6.35 -4.90
C ALA A 86 4.79 -7.43 -3.91
N ALA A 87 3.53 -7.35 -3.52
CA ALA A 87 2.89 -8.31 -2.64
C ALA A 87 1.54 -8.75 -3.20
N LEU A 88 1.18 -10.01 -2.95
CA LEU A 88 -0.07 -10.61 -3.37
C LEU A 88 -0.80 -11.21 -2.17
N THR A 89 -2.00 -10.71 -1.89
CA THR A 89 -2.88 -11.23 -0.84
C THR A 89 -3.90 -12.17 -1.46
N GLU A 90 -3.97 -13.40 -0.93
CA GLU A 90 -4.90 -14.48 -1.33
C GLU A 90 -4.92 -14.74 -2.84
N GLY A 91 -3.78 -14.56 -3.51
CA GLY A 91 -3.69 -14.75 -4.96
C GLY A 91 -4.53 -13.76 -5.79
N ARG A 92 -5.08 -12.71 -5.16
CA ARG A 92 -6.14 -11.85 -5.73
C ARG A 92 -5.79 -10.37 -5.74
N VAL A 93 -5.27 -9.84 -4.64
CA VAL A 93 -5.02 -8.39 -4.52
C VAL A 93 -3.53 -8.14 -4.63
N LEU A 94 -3.14 -7.41 -5.66
CA LEU A 94 -1.77 -7.02 -5.93
C LEU A 94 -1.51 -5.64 -5.33
N GLN A 95 -0.46 -5.56 -4.52
CA GLN A 95 0.09 -4.32 -4.03
C GLN A 95 1.50 -4.13 -4.56
N SER A 96 1.81 -2.93 -5.04
CA SER A 96 3.18 -2.51 -5.35
C SER A 96 3.54 -1.37 -4.41
N SER A 97 4.60 -1.52 -3.63
CA SER A 97 5.09 -0.48 -2.73
C SER A 97 6.46 0.01 -3.15
N ALA A 98 6.70 1.30 -2.99
CA ALA A 98 8.03 1.91 -3.08
C ALA A 98 8.24 2.82 -1.87
N ARG A 99 9.45 2.82 -1.30
CA ARG A 99 9.77 3.60 -0.11
C ARG A 99 11.24 3.96 -0.01
N PHE A 100 11.50 4.99 0.77
CA PHE A 100 12.83 5.36 1.23
C PHE A 100 12.78 5.95 2.65
N CYS A 101 13.91 5.92 3.34
CA CYS A 101 14.15 6.71 4.54
C CYS A 101 15.13 7.85 4.23
N VAL A 102 15.08 8.94 4.98
CA VAL A 102 15.97 10.10 4.84
C VAL A 102 16.79 10.26 6.11
N SER A 103 18.11 10.42 5.97
CA SER A 103 18.98 10.78 7.09
C SER A 103 18.88 12.28 7.45
N ALA A 104 19.10 12.63 8.71
CA ALA A 104 19.08 14.02 9.17
C ALA A 104 20.14 14.90 8.46
N ALA A 105 21.25 14.28 8.07
CA ALA A 105 22.33 14.91 7.35
C ALA A 105 23.01 13.90 6.43
N GLY A 106 23.74 14.40 5.44
CA GLY A 106 24.70 13.65 4.67
C GLY A 106 25.98 14.46 4.47
N ASP A 107 26.80 14.01 3.55
CA ASP A 107 28.06 14.68 3.22
C ASP A 107 27.79 16.02 2.52
N ASP A 108 28.70 16.99 2.69
CA ASP A 108 28.62 18.31 2.03
C ASP A 108 28.66 18.20 0.49
N GLN A 109 29.15 17.07 -0.03
CA GLN A 109 29.24 16.78 -1.45
C GLN A 109 28.80 15.36 -1.77
N ARG A 110 28.30 15.17 -2.99
CA ARG A 110 27.92 13.85 -3.51
C ARG A 110 29.11 12.88 -3.45
N ARG A 111 28.87 11.67 -2.95
CA ARG A 111 29.83 10.57 -2.89
C ARG A 111 29.72 9.64 -4.10
N SER A 112 30.62 8.66 -4.19
CA SER A 112 30.52 7.59 -5.18
C SER A 112 29.29 6.72 -4.94
N TRP A 113 28.78 6.08 -6.00
CA TRP A 113 27.59 5.21 -5.92
C TRP A 113 27.74 4.07 -4.92
N GLY A 114 28.96 3.53 -4.72
CA GLY A 114 29.21 2.47 -3.75
C GLY A 114 28.80 2.84 -2.32
N ARG A 115 28.91 4.12 -1.92
CA ARG A 115 28.46 4.61 -0.61
C ARG A 115 26.95 4.45 -0.43
N TYR A 116 26.18 4.81 -1.46
CA TYR A 116 24.72 4.76 -1.43
C TYR A 116 24.17 3.34 -1.58
N LEU A 117 24.87 2.49 -2.34
CA LEU A 117 24.50 1.08 -2.50
C LEU A 117 24.77 0.25 -1.24
N ALA A 118 25.73 0.65 -0.41
CA ALA A 118 25.96 0.04 0.91
C ALA A 118 24.81 0.34 1.90
N GLU A 119 23.93 1.28 1.57
CA GLU A 119 22.80 1.70 2.39
C GLU A 119 21.47 1.61 1.63
N PRO A 120 21.00 0.39 1.27
CA PRO A 120 19.72 0.20 0.58
C PRO A 120 18.56 0.92 1.27
N GLY A 121 17.70 1.55 0.48
CA GLY A 121 16.47 2.22 0.93
C GLY A 121 16.68 3.56 1.64
N VAL A 122 17.90 4.10 1.69
CA VAL A 122 18.16 5.42 2.30
C VAL A 122 18.56 6.44 1.24
N LEU A 123 17.95 7.63 1.36
CA LEU A 123 18.37 8.84 0.69
C LEU A 123 19.16 9.70 1.68
N ARG A 124 20.38 10.07 1.30
CA ARG A 124 21.20 11.01 2.06
C ARG A 124 21.09 12.40 1.42
N PRO A 125 20.72 13.44 2.19
CA PRO A 125 20.77 14.80 1.69
C PRO A 125 22.24 15.20 1.43
N VAL A 126 22.46 16.09 0.47
CA VAL A 126 23.75 16.78 0.32
C VAL A 126 23.74 17.95 1.30
N GLY A 127 24.53 17.85 2.36
CA GLY A 127 24.48 18.73 3.53
C GLY A 127 23.40 18.33 4.54
N ARG A 128 22.76 19.33 5.17
CA ARG A 128 21.79 19.14 6.26
C ARG A 128 20.35 19.14 5.75
N LEU A 129 19.52 18.25 6.33
CA LEU A 129 18.07 18.31 6.16
C LEU A 129 17.52 19.43 7.08
N PRO A 130 16.86 20.47 6.54
CA PRO A 130 16.42 21.60 7.36
C PRO A 130 15.30 21.19 8.33
N GLU A 131 14.18 20.66 7.81
CA GLU A 131 13.04 20.24 8.62
C GLU A 131 12.38 18.98 8.02
N PRO A 132 12.38 17.83 8.74
CA PRO A 132 11.76 16.60 8.25
C PRO A 132 10.25 16.72 7.99
N SER A 133 9.51 17.48 8.81
CA SER A 133 8.07 17.72 8.65
C SER A 133 7.74 18.43 7.33
N SER A 134 8.53 19.45 6.96
CA SER A 134 8.38 20.14 5.68
C SER A 134 8.58 19.18 4.49
N VAL A 135 9.51 18.22 4.61
CA VAL A 135 9.72 17.20 3.57
C VAL A 135 8.54 16.22 3.50
N ALA A 136 8.04 15.79 4.66
CA ALA A 136 6.88 14.92 4.74
C ALA A 136 5.63 15.57 4.12
N GLU A 137 5.36 16.83 4.46
CA GLU A 137 4.22 17.59 3.91
C GLU A 137 4.38 17.82 2.41
N GLY A 138 5.56 18.28 1.99
CA GLY A 138 5.88 18.44 0.58
C GLY A 138 5.66 17.15 -0.21
N PHE A 139 6.06 16.00 0.34
CA PHE A 139 5.86 14.69 -0.28
C PHE A 139 4.38 14.29 -0.39
N LEU A 140 3.59 14.54 0.64
CA LEU A 140 2.17 14.19 0.65
C LEU A 140 1.34 15.09 -0.29
N GLU A 141 1.74 16.35 -0.47
CA GLU A 141 1.08 17.32 -1.34
C GLU A 141 1.55 17.26 -2.81
N ASP A 142 2.73 16.67 -3.08
CA ASP A 142 3.37 16.72 -4.38
C ASP A 142 2.50 16.12 -5.51
N ARG A 143 2.01 16.99 -6.39
CA ARG A 143 1.42 16.60 -7.66
C ARG A 143 2.54 16.44 -8.69
N GLU A 144 3.19 15.26 -8.66
CA GLU A 144 4.22 14.77 -9.60
C GLU A 144 4.95 15.86 -10.41
N GLN A 145 5.90 16.55 -9.78
CA GLN A 145 6.76 17.52 -10.46
C GLN A 145 8.08 16.89 -10.92
N SER A 146 8.56 17.30 -12.09
CA SER A 146 9.85 16.84 -12.65
C SER A 146 11.02 17.10 -11.69
N GLY A 147 11.92 16.12 -11.52
CA GLY A 147 13.13 16.22 -10.70
C GLY A 147 13.01 15.82 -9.22
N ARG A 148 11.84 15.34 -8.79
CA ARG A 148 11.57 14.84 -7.42
C ARG A 148 11.62 13.30 -7.35
N PRO A 149 11.84 12.69 -6.17
CA PRO A 149 11.80 11.23 -6.03
C PRO A 149 10.41 10.70 -6.40
N ALA A 150 10.30 10.16 -7.61
CA ALA A 150 9.04 9.66 -8.16
C ALA A 150 8.71 8.27 -7.60
N LEU A 151 8.44 8.16 -6.30
CA LEU A 151 8.03 6.91 -5.66
C LEU A 151 6.83 6.29 -6.38
N GLY A 152 5.87 7.12 -6.80
CA GLY A 152 4.74 6.66 -7.59
C GLY A 152 5.14 6.04 -8.93
N ALA A 153 6.11 6.63 -9.65
CA ALA A 153 6.62 6.05 -10.89
C ALA A 153 7.38 4.73 -10.66
N VAL A 154 8.15 4.62 -9.57
CA VAL A 154 8.85 3.38 -9.20
C VAL A 154 7.83 2.28 -8.88
N ALA A 155 6.83 2.57 -8.04
CA ALA A 155 5.77 1.63 -7.69
C ALA A 155 4.92 1.25 -8.91
N GLU A 156 4.57 2.21 -9.79
CA GLU A 156 3.81 1.94 -11.01
C GLU A 156 4.59 1.10 -12.00
N ARG A 157 5.89 1.37 -12.18
CA ARG A 157 6.73 0.57 -13.08
C ARG A 157 6.78 -0.89 -12.63
N LEU A 158 6.95 -1.11 -11.33
CA LEU A 158 6.92 -2.46 -10.75
C LEU A 158 5.54 -3.11 -10.91
N LEU A 159 4.47 -2.36 -10.65
CA LEU A 159 3.09 -2.83 -10.84
C LEU A 159 2.83 -3.23 -12.30
N ALA A 160 3.22 -2.39 -13.25
CA ALA A 160 3.08 -2.61 -14.68
C ALA A 160 3.96 -3.77 -15.19
N GLN A 161 5.10 -4.04 -14.55
CA GLN A 161 5.91 -5.23 -14.81
C GLN A 161 5.14 -6.50 -14.42
N VAL A 162 4.60 -6.55 -13.20
CA VAL A 162 3.84 -7.71 -12.70
C VAL A 162 2.56 -7.92 -13.53
N LEU A 163 1.82 -6.85 -13.83
CA LEU A 163 0.56 -6.94 -14.56
C LEU A 163 0.71 -7.32 -16.04
N ARG A 164 1.93 -7.26 -16.61
CA ARG A 164 2.23 -7.71 -17.98
C ARG A 164 2.77 -9.15 -18.02
N HIS A 165 2.82 -9.83 -16.87
CA HIS A 165 3.38 -11.17 -16.80
C HIS A 165 2.50 -12.19 -17.55
N PRO A 166 3.05 -13.08 -18.40
CA PRO A 166 2.28 -14.03 -19.20
C PRO A 166 1.45 -15.07 -18.43
N LEU A 167 1.71 -15.25 -17.13
CA LEU A 167 0.91 -16.11 -16.25
C LEU A 167 -0.51 -15.57 -16.01
N LEU A 168 -0.77 -14.31 -16.32
CA LEU A 168 -2.06 -13.66 -16.09
C LEU A 168 -2.97 -13.80 -17.30
N ASP A 169 -4.23 -14.18 -17.09
CA ASP A 169 -5.22 -14.28 -18.17
C ASP A 169 -5.84 -12.93 -18.59
N HIS A 170 -5.51 -11.86 -17.85
CA HIS A 170 -6.02 -10.49 -18.03
C HIS A 170 -7.54 -10.34 -17.98
N ARG A 171 -8.24 -11.28 -17.31
CA ARG A 171 -9.71 -11.32 -17.18
C ARG A 171 -10.12 -11.23 -15.72
N PRO A 172 -9.92 -10.08 -15.03
CA PRO A 172 -10.32 -9.95 -13.64
C PRO A 172 -11.83 -10.17 -13.48
N PRO A 173 -12.29 -10.83 -12.40
CA PRO A 173 -13.70 -11.14 -12.18
C PRO A 173 -14.57 -9.90 -11.97
N VAL A 174 -13.96 -8.75 -11.65
CA VAL A 174 -14.63 -7.47 -11.48
C VAL A 174 -13.71 -6.32 -11.86
N LYS A 175 -14.27 -5.26 -12.44
CA LYS A 175 -13.57 -3.99 -12.66
C LYS A 175 -13.47 -3.20 -11.34
N SER A 176 -12.31 -3.24 -10.70
CA SER A 176 -11.94 -2.36 -9.58
C SER A 176 -11.09 -1.18 -10.08
N ARG A 177 -11.27 0.02 -9.51
CA ARG A 177 -10.26 1.08 -9.71
C ARG A 177 -9.04 0.80 -8.84
N ARG A 178 -7.87 1.25 -9.30
CA ARG A 178 -6.66 1.28 -8.50
C ARG A 178 -6.78 2.34 -7.40
N THR A 179 -6.07 2.13 -6.31
CA THR A 179 -5.91 3.12 -5.25
C THR A 179 -4.42 3.32 -4.97
N HIS A 180 -4.05 4.51 -4.53
CA HIS A 180 -2.67 4.91 -4.31
C HIS A 180 -2.60 5.55 -2.93
N LEU A 181 -1.95 4.90 -1.96
CA LEU A 181 -1.70 5.47 -0.63
C LEU A 181 -0.29 6.02 -0.59
N ARG A 182 -0.14 7.33 -0.47
CA ARG A 182 1.11 7.99 -0.10
C ARG A 182 1.18 8.15 1.39
N TRP A 183 2.35 7.88 1.97
CA TRP A 183 2.54 7.95 3.40
C TRP A 183 3.88 8.57 3.75
N ALA A 184 3.89 9.31 4.85
CA ALA A 184 5.09 9.84 5.47
C ALA A 184 5.04 9.54 6.97
N ALA A 185 6.15 9.06 7.53
CA ALA A 185 6.30 8.75 8.93
C ALA A 185 7.48 9.53 9.51
N LEU A 186 7.24 10.25 10.60
CA LEU A 186 8.21 11.08 11.30
C LEU A 186 8.49 10.52 12.69
N ARG A 187 9.65 10.85 13.26
CA ARG A 187 9.95 10.59 14.68
C ARG A 187 9.28 11.64 15.55
N ALA A 188 8.55 11.19 16.58
CA ALA A 188 8.00 12.06 17.62
C ALA A 188 8.83 11.91 18.90
N THR A 189 9.58 12.96 19.24
CA THR A 189 10.37 13.02 20.47
C THR A 189 9.46 12.94 21.70
N GLY A 190 9.79 12.02 22.62
CA GLY A 190 9.04 11.82 23.86
C GLY A 190 7.68 11.12 23.72
N ALA A 191 7.26 10.74 22.50
CA ALA A 191 6.03 9.98 22.30
C ALA A 191 6.23 8.51 22.70
N THR A 192 5.28 7.95 23.45
CA THR A 192 5.29 6.55 23.87
C THR A 192 4.45 5.65 22.97
N ARG A 193 3.62 6.23 22.10
CA ARG A 193 2.74 5.51 21.17
C ARG A 193 2.74 6.19 19.80
N PRO A 194 2.60 5.43 18.71
CA PRO A 194 2.45 6.03 17.39
C PRO A 194 1.06 6.66 17.22
N SER A 195 0.95 7.65 16.35
CA SER A 195 -0.31 8.32 16.04
C SER A 195 -0.45 8.62 14.55
N ILE A 196 -1.70 8.66 14.09
CA ILE A 196 -2.06 9.19 12.78
C ILE A 196 -2.35 10.68 12.99
N GLU A 197 -1.55 11.56 12.40
CA GLU A 197 -1.84 13.00 12.40
C GLU A 197 -2.99 13.30 11.43
N ARG A 198 -2.92 12.71 10.24
CA ARG A 198 -3.87 13.00 9.16
C ARG A 198 -3.98 11.80 8.24
N PHE A 199 -5.21 11.41 7.93
CA PHE A 199 -5.55 10.49 6.85
C PHE A 199 -6.58 11.17 5.94
N THR A 200 -6.25 11.31 4.66
CA THR A 200 -7.08 12.04 3.70
C THR A 200 -7.37 11.19 2.48
N LEU A 201 -8.63 11.16 2.07
CA LEU A 201 -9.09 10.57 0.81
C LEU A 201 -9.25 11.73 -0.19
N ALA A 202 -8.35 11.79 -1.15
CA ALA A 202 -8.39 12.76 -2.24
C ALA A 202 -9.11 12.17 -3.48
N GLU A 203 -9.25 12.98 -4.51
CA GLU A 203 -9.82 12.57 -5.80
C GLU A 203 -8.96 11.50 -6.50
N ASP A 204 -9.53 10.88 -7.53
CA ASP A 204 -8.87 9.89 -8.40
C ASP A 204 -8.23 8.68 -7.71
N GLY A 205 -8.60 8.47 -6.45
CA GLY A 205 -8.13 7.35 -5.66
C GLY A 205 -6.76 7.56 -5.01
N LEU A 206 -6.30 8.80 -4.90
CA LEU A 206 -5.18 9.16 -4.04
C LEU A 206 -5.61 9.20 -2.57
N ARG A 207 -4.83 8.56 -1.70
CA ARG A 207 -4.93 8.66 -0.25
C ARG A 207 -3.60 9.16 0.28
N THR A 208 -3.64 9.98 1.32
CA THR A 208 -2.43 10.45 2.00
C THR A 208 -2.53 10.15 3.49
N VAL A 209 -1.43 9.70 4.10
CA VAL A 209 -1.35 9.51 5.55
C VAL A 209 -0.05 10.09 6.10
N LYS A 210 -0.16 10.87 7.19
CA LYS A 210 0.98 11.38 7.96
C LYS A 210 0.98 10.71 9.33
N LEU A 211 2.09 10.08 9.67
CA LEU A 211 2.27 9.31 10.90
C LEU A 211 3.37 9.92 11.76
N TRP A 212 3.18 9.82 13.08
CA TRP A 212 4.23 10.01 14.08
C TRP A 212 4.52 8.69 14.75
N LEU A 213 5.81 8.35 14.83
CA LEU A 213 6.29 7.14 15.47
C LEU A 213 7.16 7.49 16.68
N PRO A 214 7.06 6.75 17.79
CA PRO A 214 8.04 6.81 18.86
C PRO A 214 9.47 6.62 18.35
N GLU A 215 10.42 7.17 19.09
CA GLU A 215 11.84 6.85 18.91
C GLU A 215 12.05 5.32 19.07
N GLY A 216 12.93 4.72 18.26
CA GLY A 216 13.19 3.28 18.27
C GLY A 216 12.15 2.40 17.56
N THR A 217 11.03 2.95 17.07
CA THR A 217 10.08 2.17 16.27
C THR A 217 10.66 1.86 14.90
N ASP A 218 10.68 0.62 14.43
CA ASP A 218 11.18 0.31 13.08
C ASP A 218 10.33 0.99 11.99
N TRP A 219 10.96 1.59 10.99
CA TRP A 219 10.29 2.11 9.79
C TRP A 219 9.56 1.01 9.01
N ALA A 220 10.04 -0.22 9.08
CA ALA A 220 9.37 -1.39 8.51
C ALA A 220 7.97 -1.61 9.11
N ALA A 221 7.75 -1.22 10.38
CA ALA A 221 6.44 -1.31 11.01
C ALA A 221 5.46 -0.31 10.37
N ALA A 222 5.90 0.92 10.08
CA ALA A 222 5.10 1.90 9.37
C ALA A 222 4.82 1.49 7.92
N GLU A 223 5.80 0.92 7.21
CA GLU A 223 5.58 0.38 5.86
C GLU A 223 4.51 -0.72 5.88
N THR A 224 4.62 -1.66 6.83
CA THR A 224 3.70 -2.79 6.95
C THR A 224 2.29 -2.32 7.32
N PHE A 225 2.18 -1.38 8.27
CA PHE A 225 0.94 -0.70 8.61
C PHE A 225 0.30 -0.03 7.38
N CYS A 226 1.06 0.78 6.62
CA CYS A 226 0.54 1.47 5.46
C CYS A 226 0.14 0.51 4.33
N ALA A 227 0.85 -0.61 4.16
CA ALA A 227 0.43 -1.65 3.23
C ALA A 227 -0.91 -2.29 3.64
N ASP A 228 -1.09 -2.57 4.94
CA ASP A 228 -2.35 -3.12 5.46
C ASP A 228 -3.49 -2.08 5.33
N LEU A 229 -3.22 -0.81 5.61
CA LEU A 229 -4.16 0.29 5.40
C LEU A 229 -4.60 0.41 3.94
N ALA A 230 -3.65 0.42 3.01
CA ALA A 230 -3.93 0.52 1.59
C ALA A 230 -4.76 -0.67 1.08
N LEU A 231 -4.61 -1.86 1.66
CA LEU A 231 -5.43 -3.03 1.33
C LEU A 231 -6.86 -2.86 1.82
N HIS A 232 -7.04 -2.53 3.10
CA HIS A 232 -8.37 -2.45 3.72
C HIS A 232 -9.19 -1.27 3.20
N ASP A 233 -8.57 -0.10 2.98
CA ASP A 233 -9.23 1.03 2.31
C ASP A 233 -9.66 0.67 0.87
N TRP A 234 -8.80 -0.05 0.13
CA TRP A 234 -9.14 -0.52 -1.22
C TRP A 234 -10.32 -1.50 -1.19
N LEU A 235 -10.36 -2.40 -0.22
CA LEU A 235 -11.46 -3.35 -0.02
C LEU A 235 -12.78 -2.60 0.24
N LEU A 236 -12.80 -1.67 1.20
CA LEU A 236 -13.97 -0.84 1.49
C LEU A 236 -14.46 -0.09 0.24
N THR A 237 -13.54 0.59 -0.45
CA THR A 237 -13.85 1.36 -1.67
C THR A 237 -14.41 0.46 -2.78
N THR A 238 -13.83 -0.73 -2.94
CA THR A 238 -14.23 -1.66 -4.01
C THR A 238 -15.59 -2.28 -3.72
N LEU A 239 -15.84 -2.70 -2.48
CA LEU A 239 -17.14 -3.25 -2.08
C LEU A 239 -18.24 -2.19 -2.12
N ALA A 240 -18.00 -0.98 -1.64
CA ALA A 240 -18.96 0.12 -1.71
C ALA A 240 -19.41 0.37 -3.17
N ARG A 241 -18.46 0.42 -4.10
CA ARG A 241 -18.77 0.58 -5.54
C ARG A 241 -19.49 -0.61 -6.14
N LEU A 242 -19.18 -1.84 -5.71
CA LEU A 242 -19.89 -3.04 -6.17
C LEU A 242 -21.33 -3.03 -5.72
N VAL A 243 -21.57 -2.64 -4.47
CA VAL A 243 -22.88 -2.40 -3.90
C VAL A 243 -23.61 -1.34 -4.74
N GLU A 244 -23.04 -0.15 -4.92
CA GLU A 244 -23.65 0.94 -5.72
C GLU A 244 -24.01 0.50 -7.16
N ARG A 245 -23.10 -0.20 -7.85
CA ARG A 245 -23.32 -0.68 -9.23
C ARG A 245 -24.29 -1.85 -9.33
N GLY A 246 -24.42 -2.65 -8.27
CA GLY A 246 -25.29 -3.82 -8.23
C GLY A 246 -26.78 -3.51 -8.40
N GLY A 247 -27.15 -2.23 -8.52
CA GLY A 247 -28.47 -1.80 -8.97
C GLY A 247 -29.55 -2.19 -7.98
N PHE A 248 -29.67 -1.43 -6.89
CA PHE A 248 -30.75 -1.54 -5.89
C PHE A 248 -32.15 -1.15 -6.43
N GLY A 249 -32.36 -1.24 -7.74
CA GLY A 249 -33.62 -0.96 -8.44
C GLY A 249 -33.76 -1.63 -9.80
N SER A 250 -32.83 -2.53 -10.20
CA SER A 250 -33.00 -3.32 -11.42
C SER A 250 -34.02 -4.44 -11.17
N THR A 251 -35.03 -4.52 -12.04
CA THR A 251 -36.07 -5.56 -12.06
C THR A 251 -35.54 -6.94 -12.46
N ASP A 252 -34.32 -7.05 -13.01
CA ASP A 252 -33.69 -8.33 -13.32
C ASP A 252 -32.85 -8.86 -12.15
N GLY A 253 -33.42 -9.85 -11.44
CA GLY A 253 -32.79 -10.60 -10.36
C GLY A 253 -31.43 -11.21 -10.73
N HIS A 254 -31.30 -11.76 -11.94
CA HIS A 254 -30.13 -12.52 -12.37
C HIS A 254 -28.95 -11.62 -12.73
N GLU A 255 -29.20 -10.44 -13.31
CA GLU A 255 -28.14 -9.48 -13.63
C GLU A 255 -27.43 -8.97 -12.37
N ALA A 256 -28.17 -8.61 -11.32
CA ALA A 256 -27.56 -8.15 -10.08
C ALA A 256 -26.80 -9.25 -9.32
N VAL A 257 -27.31 -10.49 -9.32
CA VAL A 257 -26.60 -11.63 -8.72
C VAL A 257 -25.27 -11.85 -9.45
N ARG A 258 -25.25 -11.79 -10.79
CA ARG A 258 -24.01 -11.86 -11.58
C ARG A 258 -23.06 -10.71 -11.24
N ALA A 259 -23.57 -9.49 -11.06
CA ALA A 259 -22.77 -8.32 -10.72
C ALA A 259 -22.15 -8.40 -9.30
N LEU A 260 -22.86 -8.98 -8.33
CA LEU A 260 -22.42 -9.06 -6.92
C LEU A 260 -21.60 -10.32 -6.60
N ARG A 261 -21.72 -11.41 -7.39
CA ARG A 261 -20.99 -12.67 -7.15
C ARG A 261 -19.47 -12.48 -6.94
N PRO A 262 -18.74 -11.63 -7.70
CA PRO A 262 -17.32 -11.39 -7.45
C PRO A 262 -17.00 -10.84 -6.06
N ALA A 263 -17.92 -10.10 -5.43
CA ALA A 263 -17.72 -9.50 -4.12
C ALA A 263 -17.55 -10.55 -3.01
N VAL A 264 -18.20 -11.71 -3.13
CA VAL A 264 -18.05 -12.83 -2.17
C VAL A 264 -16.60 -13.29 -2.08
N GLY A 265 -15.90 -13.32 -3.23
CA GLY A 265 -14.48 -13.64 -3.30
C GLY A 265 -13.56 -12.57 -2.73
N LEU A 266 -14.08 -11.41 -2.30
CA LEU A 266 -13.33 -10.38 -1.59
C LEU A 266 -13.63 -10.40 -0.09
N LEU A 267 -14.74 -11.04 0.34
CA LEU A 267 -15.17 -10.98 1.73
C LEU A 267 -14.20 -11.64 2.72
N HIS A 268 -13.46 -12.65 2.29
CA HIS A 268 -12.48 -13.35 3.12
C HIS A 268 -11.12 -12.62 3.20
N LEU A 269 -10.95 -11.53 2.44
CA LEU A 269 -9.71 -10.75 2.43
C LEU A 269 -9.61 -9.79 3.61
N TRP A 270 -10.73 -9.51 4.29
CA TRP A 270 -10.79 -8.63 5.44
C TRP A 270 -10.19 -9.30 6.67
N MET A 271 -8.94 -8.96 6.95
CA MET A 271 -8.18 -9.44 8.10
C MET A 271 -7.38 -8.27 8.67
N PRO A 272 -8.04 -7.29 9.30
CA PRO A 272 -7.36 -6.14 9.89
C PRO A 272 -6.33 -6.61 10.92
N MET A 273 -5.16 -5.97 10.95
CA MET A 273 -4.03 -6.34 11.81
C MET A 273 -3.37 -7.68 11.52
N ALA A 274 -3.73 -8.37 10.43
CA ALA A 274 -3.12 -9.65 10.05
C ALA A 274 -1.59 -9.61 9.99
N ARG A 275 -1.03 -8.43 9.70
CA ARG A 275 0.41 -8.18 9.53
C ARG A 275 0.90 -7.03 10.42
N THR A 276 0.05 -6.49 11.29
CA THR A 276 0.40 -5.34 12.14
C THR A 276 1.26 -5.80 13.30
N GLU A 277 2.35 -5.10 13.54
CA GLU A 277 3.22 -5.32 14.69
C GLU A 277 2.62 -4.65 15.93
N ASN A 278 2.96 -5.16 17.12
CA ASN A 278 2.49 -4.58 18.39
C ASN A 278 2.82 -3.08 18.52
N SER A 279 3.92 -2.65 17.90
CA SER A 279 4.36 -1.25 17.86
C SER A 279 3.41 -0.33 17.13
N THR A 280 2.58 -0.83 16.20
CA THR A 280 1.66 -0.05 15.35
C THR A 280 0.18 -0.32 15.61
N THR A 281 -0.17 -1.18 16.58
CA THR A 281 -1.56 -1.49 16.96
C THR A 281 -2.41 -0.24 17.25
N ALA A 282 -1.85 0.75 17.96
CA ALA A 282 -2.56 1.98 18.32
C ALA A 282 -3.03 2.80 17.09
N LEU A 283 -2.30 2.71 15.97
CA LEU A 283 -2.71 3.35 14.72
C LEU A 283 -3.99 2.70 14.17
N TRP A 284 -4.11 1.38 14.29
CA TRP A 284 -5.29 0.63 13.84
C TRP A 284 -6.50 0.84 14.75
N GLU A 285 -6.30 0.88 16.06
CA GLU A 285 -7.33 1.28 17.02
C GLU A 285 -7.93 2.65 16.69
N THR A 286 -7.11 3.57 16.17
CA THR A 286 -7.56 4.90 15.74
C THR A 286 -8.54 4.79 14.58
N LEU A 287 -8.22 3.98 13.57
CA LEU A 287 -9.08 3.79 12.39
C LEU A 287 -10.34 2.96 12.67
N GLU A 288 -10.30 2.07 13.66
CA GLU A 288 -11.49 1.37 14.16
C GLU A 288 -12.42 2.26 14.98
N ARG A 289 -11.88 3.28 15.66
CA ARG A 289 -12.68 4.29 16.33
C ARG A 289 -13.29 5.27 15.32
N GLU A 290 -12.44 5.82 14.45
CA GLU A 290 -12.81 6.79 13.44
C GLU A 290 -11.88 6.63 12.22
N PRO A 291 -12.40 6.22 11.04
CA PRO A 291 -13.82 6.26 10.65
C PRO A 291 -14.60 4.95 10.88
N GLY A 292 -14.05 3.96 11.58
CA GLY A 292 -14.76 2.70 11.90
C GLY A 292 -14.70 1.67 10.78
N PHE A 293 -13.49 1.34 10.31
CA PHE A 293 -13.24 0.44 9.17
C PHE A 293 -14.00 -0.89 9.27
N THR A 294 -13.91 -1.61 10.39
CA THR A 294 -14.58 -2.90 10.54
C THR A 294 -16.10 -2.76 10.57
N ARG A 295 -16.63 -1.66 11.13
CA ARG A 295 -18.08 -1.39 11.13
C ARG A 295 -18.59 -1.17 9.71
N GLN A 296 -17.89 -0.34 8.93
CA GLN A 296 -18.23 -0.10 7.53
C GLN A 296 -18.19 -1.39 6.71
N TRP A 297 -17.15 -2.20 6.92
CA TRP A 297 -17.01 -3.50 6.27
C TRP A 297 -18.18 -4.43 6.58
N GLN A 298 -18.55 -4.58 7.86
CA GLN A 298 -19.66 -5.43 8.28
C GLN A 298 -20.98 -4.98 7.65
N THR A 299 -21.25 -3.67 7.59
CA THR A 299 -22.44 -3.13 6.91
C THR A 299 -22.46 -3.47 5.42
N LEU A 300 -21.34 -3.29 4.71
CA LEU A 300 -21.25 -3.64 3.28
C LEU A 300 -21.41 -5.14 3.04
N ALA A 301 -20.72 -5.96 3.84
CA ALA A 301 -20.79 -7.42 3.75
C ALA A 301 -22.20 -7.93 4.02
N GLN A 302 -22.87 -7.41 5.05
CA GLN A 302 -24.25 -7.77 5.36
C GLN A 302 -25.19 -7.39 4.22
N ARG A 303 -25.08 -6.16 3.70
CA ARG A 303 -25.88 -5.69 2.56
C ARG A 303 -25.72 -6.57 1.32
N ILE A 304 -24.50 -7.04 1.03
CA ILE A 304 -24.26 -7.98 -0.10
C ILE A 304 -24.94 -9.32 0.17
N ARG A 305 -24.80 -9.89 1.37
CA ARG A 305 -25.43 -11.17 1.73
C ARG A 305 -26.95 -11.08 1.65
N ASP A 306 -27.54 -10.01 2.17
CA ASP A 306 -28.99 -9.80 2.14
C ASP A 306 -29.52 -9.72 0.71
N GLN A 307 -28.83 -9.00 -0.18
CA GLN A 307 -29.23 -8.92 -1.60
C GLN A 307 -29.15 -10.27 -2.31
N LEU A 308 -28.10 -11.06 -2.05
CA LEU A 308 -27.98 -12.39 -2.63
C LEU A 308 -29.06 -13.33 -2.09
N ALA A 309 -29.39 -13.26 -0.80
CA ALA A 309 -30.43 -14.07 -0.17
C ALA A 309 -31.83 -13.71 -0.69
N LEU A 310 -32.18 -12.42 -0.71
CA LEU A 310 -33.48 -11.95 -1.23
C LEU A 310 -33.71 -12.39 -2.68
N ARG A 311 -32.68 -12.28 -3.54
CA ARG A 311 -32.79 -12.67 -4.95
C ARG A 311 -32.75 -14.18 -5.17
N ALA A 312 -32.10 -14.95 -4.30
CA ALA A 312 -32.18 -16.41 -4.32
C ALA A 312 -33.60 -16.91 -3.97
N ILE A 313 -34.30 -16.20 -3.08
CA ILE A 313 -35.70 -16.49 -2.71
C ILE A 313 -36.65 -16.07 -3.84
N LEU A 314 -36.47 -14.88 -4.42
CA LEU A 314 -37.34 -14.34 -5.49
C LEU A 314 -37.11 -14.96 -6.87
N GLY A 315 -35.96 -15.62 -7.09
CA GLY A 315 -35.61 -16.31 -8.35
C GLY A 315 -35.84 -17.83 -8.35
N GLY A 316 -36.54 -18.39 -7.35
CA GLY A 316 -36.99 -19.78 -7.35
C GLY A 316 -38.09 -20.02 -8.40
N PRO A 317 -38.24 -21.25 -8.95
CA PRO A 317 -39.06 -21.51 -10.12
C PRO A 317 -40.55 -21.22 -9.84
N GLY A 318 -41.03 -20.11 -10.40
CA GLY A 318 -42.39 -19.63 -10.33
C GLY A 318 -42.73 -18.80 -11.56
N SER A 319 -42.46 -19.36 -12.74
CA SER A 319 -42.99 -18.95 -14.06
C SER A 319 -42.85 -20.12 -15.03
#